data_AF-A0A3A5JKH8-F1
#
_entry.id   AF-A0A3A5JKH8-F1
#
_cell.length_a   1.000
_cell.length_b   1.000
_cell.length_c   1.000
_cell.angle_alpha   90.00
_cell.angle_beta   90.00
_cell.angle_gamma   90.00
#
_symmetry.space_group_name_H-M   'P 1'
#
loop_
_entity.id
_entity.type
_entity.pdbx_description
1 polymer ?
#
loop_
_entity_poly.entity_id
_entity_poly.type
_entity_poly.pdbx_seq_one_letter_code
_entity_poly.pdbx_strand_id
1 'polypeptide(L)'
;PTSCSWLNAVEGFFAKLTRQRLKRGVFRSVVDLQEAINRYVAETNARPKPFTWTADPDEIIAAVRRGHQALDSIPSASRRARRRRRDCNPAHWACAS
;
A
#
# COMPACT_ATOMS: atom_id res chain seq x y z
N PRO A 1 1.09 -13.32 -4.76
CA PRO A 1 1.14 -11.84 -4.80
C PRO A 1 2.56 -11.34 -4.50
N THR A 2 3.03 -10.39 -5.29
CA THR A 2 4.36 -9.79 -5.17
C THR A 2 4.26 -8.65 -4.16
N SER A 3 4.51 -8.95 -2.88
CA SER A 3 4.58 -7.99 -1.76
C SER A 3 3.34 -7.11 -1.52
N CYS A 4 2.70 -7.30 -0.37
CA CYS A 4 1.75 -6.35 0.25
C CYS A 4 0.30 -6.33 -0.28
N SER A 5 -0.38 -7.48 -0.35
CA SER A 5 -1.83 -7.54 -0.62
C SER A 5 -2.69 -6.75 0.38
N TRP A 6 -2.22 -6.53 1.62
CA TRP A 6 -2.92 -5.69 2.60
C TRP A 6 -2.81 -4.20 2.28
N LEU A 7 -1.66 -3.73 1.81
CA LEU A 7 -1.48 -2.33 1.40
C LEU A 7 -2.43 -2.00 0.24
N ASN A 8 -2.56 -2.90 -0.72
CA ASN A 8 -3.52 -2.76 -1.83
C ASN A 8 -4.97 -2.62 -1.33
N ALA A 9 -5.34 -3.32 -0.24
CA ALA A 9 -6.66 -3.20 0.36
C ALA A 9 -6.88 -1.83 1.02
N VAL A 10 -5.86 -1.33 1.74
CA VAL A 10 -5.87 0.00 2.36
C VAL A 10 -5.94 1.11 1.30
N GLU A 11 -5.12 1.02 0.26
CA GLU A 11 -5.13 1.95 -0.89
C GLU A 11 -6.50 1.97 -1.57
N GLY A 12 -7.09 0.79 -1.80
CA GLY A 12 -8.42 0.65 -2.39
C GLY A 12 -9.53 1.27 -1.53
N PHE A 13 -9.42 1.20 -0.20
CA PHE A 13 -10.36 1.84 0.72
C PHE A 13 -10.30 3.37 0.60
N PHE A 14 -9.11 3.97 0.69
CA PHE A 14 -8.95 5.41 0.58
C PHE A 14 -9.34 5.94 -0.81
N ALA A 15 -9.05 5.19 -1.87
CA ALA A 15 -9.52 5.52 -3.21
C ALA A 15 -11.05 5.59 -3.31
N LYS A 16 -11.77 4.66 -2.66
CA LYS A 16 -13.24 4.66 -2.62
C LYS A 16 -13.79 5.83 -1.80
N LEU A 17 -13.27 6.06 -0.60
CA LEU A 17 -13.63 7.22 0.25
C LEU A 17 -13.49 8.53 -0.55
N THR A 18 -12.35 8.68 -1.23
CA THR A 18 -12.03 9.89 -2.00
C THR A 18 -13.02 10.09 -3.15
N ARG A 19 -13.29 9.05 -3.94
CA ARG A 19 -14.20 9.11 -5.10
C ARG A 19 -15.67 9.34 -4.68
N GLN A 20 -16.10 8.71 -3.60
CA GLN A 20 -17.52 8.69 -3.20
C GLN A 20 -17.92 9.87 -2.31
N ARG A 21 -17.03 10.31 -1.42
CA ARG A 21 -17.35 11.35 -0.41
C ARG A 21 -16.58 12.64 -0.60
N LEU A 22 -15.27 12.58 -0.88
CA LEU A 22 -14.44 13.78 -0.89
C LEU A 22 -14.51 14.57 -2.19
N LYS A 23 -14.40 13.92 -3.36
CA LYS A 23 -14.44 14.60 -4.67
C LYS A 23 -15.81 15.18 -5.03
N ARG A 24 -16.88 14.72 -4.39
CA ARG A 24 -18.27 15.14 -4.66
C ARG A 24 -18.86 15.99 -3.55
N GLY A 25 -18.17 16.10 -2.41
CA GLY A 25 -18.61 16.86 -1.25
C GLY A 25 -18.16 18.31 -1.32
N VAL A 26 -19.02 19.22 -0.88
CA VAL A 26 -18.66 20.60 -0.58
C VAL A 26 -18.74 20.75 0.94
N PHE A 27 -17.62 21.06 1.58
CA PHE A 27 -17.50 21.18 3.03
C PHE A 27 -17.28 22.64 3.39
N ARG A 28 -18.08 23.17 4.32
CA ARG A 28 -17.98 24.58 4.74
C ARG A 28 -17.07 24.76 5.94
N SER A 29 -16.76 23.67 6.63
CA SER A 29 -15.84 23.63 7.76
C SER A 29 -15.05 22.31 7.81
N VAL A 30 -13.98 22.29 8.61
CA VAL A 30 -13.25 21.06 8.92
C VAL A 30 -14.12 20.08 9.71
N VAL A 31 -15.02 20.58 10.55
CA VAL A 31 -15.96 19.76 11.32
C VAL A 31 -16.90 19.00 10.38
N ASP A 32 -17.43 19.66 9.34
CA ASP A 32 -18.29 19.05 8.33
C ASP A 32 -17.57 17.92 7.59
N LEU A 33 -16.29 18.13 7.25
CA LEU A 33 -15.45 17.13 6.61
C LEU A 33 -15.23 15.92 7.53
N GLN A 34 -14.92 16.18 8.80
CA GLN A 34 -14.68 15.12 9.79
C GLN A 34 -15.95 14.29 10.00
N GLU A 35 -17.11 14.92 10.11
CA GLU A 35 -18.39 14.23 10.23
C GLU A 35 -18.69 13.38 8.99
N ALA A 36 -18.42 13.90 7.78
CA ALA A 36 -18.59 13.15 6.55
C ALA A 36 -17.69 11.90 6.45
N ILE A 37 -16.44 12.00 6.91
CA ILE A 37 -15.51 10.87 6.98
C ILE A 37 -15.97 9.86 8.03
N ASN A 38 -16.31 10.31 9.24
CA ASN A 38 -16.77 9.43 10.32
C ASN A 38 -18.04 8.66 9.92
N ARG A 39 -18.99 9.34 9.27
CA ARG A 39 -20.18 8.72 8.70
C ARG A 39 -19.83 7.66 7.66
N TYR A 40 -18.90 7.95 6.74
CA TYR A 40 -18.47 6.97 5.75
C TYR A 40 -17.86 5.73 6.38
N VAL A 41 -17.02 5.89 7.40
CA VAL A 41 -16.43 4.79 8.15
C VAL A 41 -17.52 3.96 8.82
N ALA A 42 -18.48 4.59 9.50
CA ALA A 42 -19.59 3.90 10.14
C ALA A 42 -20.46 3.11 9.13
N GLU A 43 -20.82 3.71 8.00
CA GLU A 43 -21.57 3.06 6.93
C GLU A 43 -20.80 1.88 6.32
N THR A 44 -19.50 2.04 6.09
CA THR A 44 -18.65 0.98 5.53
C THR A 44 -18.48 -0.17 6.50
N ASN A 45 -18.37 0.12 7.80
CA ASN A 45 -18.28 -0.89 8.85
C ASN A 45 -19.63 -1.58 9.13
N ALA A 46 -20.77 -0.95 8.87
CA ALA A 46 -22.09 -1.56 9.02
C ALA A 46 -22.33 -2.68 7.99
N ARG A 47 -21.73 -2.58 6.80
CA ARG A 47 -21.78 -3.62 5.75
C ARG A 47 -20.38 -3.81 5.17
N PRO A 48 -19.47 -4.46 5.92
CA PRO A 48 -18.10 -4.62 5.47
C PRO A 48 -18.09 -5.50 4.23
N LYS A 49 -17.30 -5.12 3.22
CA LYS A 49 -16.90 -6.03 2.14
C LYS A 49 -15.57 -6.64 2.54
N PRO A 50 -15.54 -7.91 2.98
CA PRO A 50 -14.29 -8.55 3.37
C PRO A 50 -13.35 -8.59 2.18
N PHE A 51 -12.10 -8.25 2.42
CA PHE A 51 -11.04 -8.55 1.47
C PHE A 51 -10.60 -9.99 1.69
N THR A 52 -10.83 -10.86 0.70
CA THR A 52 -10.33 -12.23 0.77
C THR A 52 -8.85 -12.23 0.43
N TRP A 53 -8.04 -12.56 1.42
CA TRP A 53 -6.63 -12.82 1.22
C TRP A 53 -6.44 -14.15 0.49
N THR A 54 -6.03 -14.09 -0.78
CA THR A 54 -5.82 -15.28 -1.63
C THR A 54 -4.39 -15.81 -1.60
N ALA A 55 -3.50 -15.13 -0.88
CA ALA A 55 -2.10 -15.52 -0.81
C ALA A 55 -1.90 -16.59 0.26
N ASP A 56 -1.04 -17.57 0.00
CA ASP A 56 -0.59 -18.46 1.05
C ASP A 56 0.35 -17.69 2.01
N PRO A 57 0.03 -17.60 3.33
CA PRO A 57 0.92 -17.01 4.31
C PRO A 57 2.31 -17.64 4.34
N ASP A 58 2.41 -18.95 4.15
CA ASP A 58 3.68 -19.69 4.22
C ASP A 58 4.59 -19.35 3.03
N GLU A 59 4.01 -19.22 1.83
CA GLU A 59 4.74 -18.76 0.65
C GLU A 59 5.32 -17.35 0.85
N ILE A 60 4.58 -16.48 1.51
CA ILE A 60 5.01 -15.10 1.80
C ILE A 60 6.15 -15.10 2.82
N ILE A 61 6.01 -15.85 3.91
CA ILE A 61 7.06 -15.99 4.92
C ILE A 61 8.32 -16.57 4.28
N ALA A 62 8.18 -17.59 3.43
CA ALA A 62 9.29 -18.18 2.71
C ALA A 62 9.95 -17.18 1.74
N ALA A 63 9.17 -16.37 1.01
CA ALA A 63 9.68 -15.33 0.13
C ALA A 63 10.46 -14.25 0.88
N VAL A 64 9.94 -13.80 2.03
CA VAL A 64 10.62 -12.84 2.92
C VAL A 64 11.95 -13.42 3.42
N ARG A 65 11.94 -14.67 3.91
CA ARG A 65 13.15 -15.37 4.37
C ARG A 65 14.21 -15.48 3.27
N ARG A 66 13.82 -15.87 2.05
CA ARG A 66 14.74 -15.91 0.89
C ARG A 66 15.33 -14.53 0.60
N GLY A 67 14.52 -13.47 0.70
CA GLY A 67 14.99 -12.09 0.56
C GLY A 67 16.04 -11.71 1.59
N HIS A 68 15.81 -12.02 2.87
CA HIS A 68 16.79 -11.78 3.93
C HIS A 68 18.09 -12.57 3.72
N GLN A 69 17.99 -13.88 3.43
CA GLN A 69 19.16 -14.72 3.13
C GLN A 69 19.98 -14.19 1.94
N ALA A 70 19.30 -13.73 0.89
CA ALA A 70 19.96 -13.13 -0.27
C ALA A 70 20.60 -11.76 0.03
N LEU A 71 20.11 -11.03 1.03
CA LEU A 71 20.74 -9.78 1.49
C LEU A 71 21.96 -10.04 2.37
N ASP A 72 21.88 -11.06 3.22
CA ASP A 72 22.94 -11.44 4.14
C ASP A 72 24.14 -12.05 3.42
N SER A 73 23.90 -12.83 2.35
CA SER A 73 24.95 -13.39 1.50
C SER A 73 25.70 -12.36 0.66
N ILE A 74 25.22 -11.11 0.57
CA ILE A 74 25.93 -10.03 -0.13
C ILE A 74 26.98 -9.43 0.81
N PRO A 75 28.28 -9.44 0.42
CA PRO A 75 29.34 -8.78 1.19
C PRO A 75 29.02 -7.30 1.43
N SER A 76 29.35 -6.79 2.62
CA SER A 76 28.99 -5.43 3.07
C SER A 76 29.45 -4.32 2.11
N ALA A 77 30.60 -4.49 1.46
CA ALA A 77 31.12 -3.59 0.42
C ALA A 77 30.21 -3.54 -0.83
N SER A 78 29.72 -4.69 -1.28
CA SER A 78 28.83 -4.84 -2.45
C SER A 78 27.41 -4.35 -2.17
N ARG A 79 26.95 -4.44 -0.91
CA ARG A 79 25.64 -3.97 -0.45
C ARG A 79 25.50 -2.45 -0.60
N ARG A 80 26.57 -1.69 -0.32
CA ARG A 80 26.62 -0.22 -0.48
C ARG A 80 26.59 0.21 -1.94
N ALA A 81 27.28 -0.51 -2.83
CA ALA A 81 27.28 -0.25 -4.27
C ALA A 81 25.90 -0.51 -4.92
N ARG A 82 25.19 -1.55 -4.47
CA ARG A 82 23.85 -1.91 -5.00
C ARG A 82 22.75 -0.93 -4.59
N ARG A 83 22.86 -0.31 -3.39
CA ARG A 83 21.96 0.79 -2.97
C ARG A 83 22.16 2.03 -3.85
N ARG A 84 23.40 2.49 -4.04
CA ARG A 84 23.70 3.66 -4.90
C ARG A 84 23.23 3.50 -6.35
N ARG A 85 23.23 2.29 -6.91
CA ARG A 85 22.73 2.04 -8.29
C ARG A 85 21.21 2.15 -8.43
N ARG A 86 20.41 1.92 -7.37
CA ARG A 86 18.95 2.12 -7.44
C ARG A 86 18.59 3.60 -7.49
N ASP A 87 19.36 4.44 -6.81
CA ASP A 87 19.12 5.88 -6.75
C ASP A 87 19.56 6.62 -8.05
N CYS A 88 20.29 5.94 -8.95
CA CYS A 88 20.82 6.53 -10.18
C CYS A 88 20.30 5.90 -11.48
N ASN A 89 19.11 5.28 -11.51
CA ASN A 89 18.49 4.85 -12.77
C ASN A 89 17.32 5.78 -13.16
N PRO A 90 17.52 6.74 -14.09
CA PRO A 90 16.46 7.66 -14.52
C PRO A 90 15.35 6.96 -15.31
N ALA A 91 15.59 5.75 -15.83
CA ALA A 91 14.67 5.06 -16.73
C ALA A 91 13.55 4.29 -16.01
N HIS A 92 13.54 4.21 -14.67
CA HIS A 92 12.48 3.48 -13.94
C HIS A 92 11.29 4.37 -13.55
N TRP A 93 11.43 5.71 -13.57
CA TRP A 93 10.34 6.62 -13.15
C TRP A 93 9.28 6.91 -14.23
N ALA A 94 9.46 6.48 -15.48
CA ALA A 94 8.59 6.86 -16.60
C ALA A 94 7.44 5.88 -16.91
N CYS A 95 7.31 4.74 -16.22
CA CYS A 95 6.27 3.73 -16.53
C CYS A 95 5.29 3.45 -15.38
N ALA A 96 5.22 4.31 -14.37
CA ALA A 96 4.21 4.22 -13.32
C ALA A 96 3.43 5.55 -13.22
N SER A 97 2.59 5.81 -14.22
CA SER A 97 1.46 6.74 -14.17
C SER A 97 0.35 6.26 -15.12
#